data_AF-A0A845C527-F1
#
_entry.id   AF-A0A845C527-F1
#
_cell.length_a   1.000
_cell.length_b   1.000
_cell.length_c   1.000
_cell.angle_alpha   90.00
_cell.angle_beta   90.00
_cell.angle_gamma   90.00
#
_symmetry.space_group_name_H-M   'P 1'
#
loop_
_entity.id
_entity.type
_entity.pdbx_description
1 polymer ?
#
loop_
_entity_poly.entity_id
_entity_poly.type
_entity_poly.pdbx_seq_one_letter_code
_entity_poly.pdbx_strand_id
1 'polypeptide(L)'
;MVHWSTCYRTISTSEESNHVDGELRKLIDDSRFQEYHRESLQREFNTFDVLRYADYEIRHSNVLAWLLQPAETHGIDSRFLQWFVCHVNKQLEHENWDLLPTINFEAANVRVERELDNVDITIFFKHEKCLVAIENKTGPTSSDHKDQVKLYHTKLLDKYEDHTVKSVLLTTSPDSRLDIRDIVHVGWKFVHETISSLQEDGGFYSDSVGAFVRQYRELLERQFGFTEGGDLWALLSAHRSILEKMLRLLEKDGVDSIGGKLPEDRAEYRDAFVRLVKVFRQKPGLLQKALADHLQNRDCTTELTQYAPKWYSVNWTDKELEEPSRILGGESNFLHWSMTFTNRNVEVGFYLHPRGKERENPPLLDQLKHFMKDTPINRLEPGKYSIENRGYGWHRVYYQRILSEDEFANMSVSEGKDEVIQRLERFMGSNKSDYRRINDYFRCLAFKPDVSTSTREESA
;
A
#
# COMPACT_ATOMS: atom_id res chain seq x y z
N MET A 1 10.62 -48.21 16.39
CA MET A 1 11.02 -47.87 15.02
C MET A 1 9.78 -48.01 14.16
N VAL A 2 9.00 -46.93 14.04
CA VAL A 2 7.67 -46.93 13.42
C VAL A 2 7.74 -46.01 12.21
N HIS A 3 7.55 -46.59 11.03
CA HIS A 3 7.45 -45.89 9.76
C HIS A 3 6.24 -44.95 9.75
N TRP A 4 6.49 -43.67 9.51
CA TRP A 4 5.46 -42.72 9.09
C TRP A 4 5.58 -42.52 7.58
N SER A 5 4.81 -43.31 6.84
CA SER A 5 4.39 -42.99 5.47
C SER A 5 2.92 -42.59 5.52
N THR A 6 2.64 -41.30 5.38
CA THR A 6 1.29 -40.86 5.04
C THR A 6 1.39 -39.71 4.06
N CYS A 7 1.37 -40.08 2.79
CA CYS A 7 1.14 -39.19 1.66
C CYS A 7 -0.20 -38.48 1.81
N TYR A 8 -0.20 -37.17 2.02
CA TYR A 8 -1.31 -36.32 1.62
C TYR A 8 -1.12 -35.97 0.14
N ARG A 9 -1.46 -36.90 -0.76
CA ARG A 9 -1.79 -36.55 -2.14
C ARG A 9 -3.24 -36.10 -2.15
N THR A 10 -3.46 -34.79 -2.19
CA THR A 10 -4.73 -34.22 -2.64
C THR A 10 -4.96 -34.72 -4.06
N ILE A 11 -5.98 -35.55 -4.26
CA ILE A 11 -6.43 -35.99 -5.58
C ILE A 11 -7.02 -34.74 -6.27
N SER A 12 -6.17 -34.01 -6.99
CA SER A 12 -6.63 -33.19 -8.11
C SER A 12 -7.09 -34.17 -9.19
N THR A 13 -8.33 -34.07 -9.66
CA THR A 13 -8.83 -34.96 -10.70
C THR A 13 -7.99 -34.77 -11.97
N SER A 14 -7.75 -35.85 -12.73
CA SER A 14 -6.94 -35.81 -13.97
C SER A 14 -7.45 -34.77 -14.97
N GLU A 15 -8.75 -34.50 -14.96
CA GLU A 15 -9.40 -33.48 -15.80
C GLU A 15 -9.07 -32.06 -15.37
N GLU A 16 -9.04 -31.76 -14.06
CA GLU A 16 -8.69 -30.44 -13.55
C GLU A 16 -7.21 -30.12 -13.81
N SER A 17 -6.33 -31.12 -13.66
CA SER A 17 -4.92 -31.01 -14.02
C SER A 17 -4.72 -30.75 -15.51
N ASN A 18 -5.44 -31.48 -16.38
CA ASN A 18 -5.37 -31.30 -17.84
C ASN A 18 -5.95 -29.96 -18.30
N HIS A 19 -6.97 -29.45 -17.61
CA HIS A 19 -7.58 -28.15 -17.91
C HIS A 19 -6.62 -26.99 -17.57
N VAL A 20 -5.95 -27.06 -16.42
CA VAL A 20 -4.92 -26.08 -16.01
C VAL A 20 -3.74 -26.08 -16.98
N ASP A 21 -3.27 -27.25 -17.41
CA ASP A 21 -2.20 -27.36 -18.42
C ASP A 21 -2.60 -26.68 -19.74
N GLY A 22 -3.84 -26.92 -20.20
CA GLY A 22 -4.38 -26.28 -21.41
C GLY A 22 -4.51 -24.76 -21.32
N GLU A 23 -4.95 -24.21 -20.17
CA GLU A 23 -4.99 -22.76 -19.97
C GLU A 23 -3.59 -22.13 -19.88
N LEU A 24 -2.62 -22.83 -19.26
CA LEU A 24 -1.23 -22.38 -19.22
C LEU A 24 -0.61 -22.36 -20.61
N ARG A 25 -0.82 -23.41 -21.42
CA ARG A 25 -0.35 -23.42 -22.81
C ARG A 25 -0.90 -22.24 -23.60
N LYS A 26 -2.19 -21.94 -23.48
CA LYS A 26 -2.81 -20.77 -24.12
C LYS A 26 -2.20 -19.44 -23.67
N LEU A 27 -1.91 -19.28 -22.38
CA LEU A 27 -1.22 -18.09 -21.86
C LEU A 27 0.15 -17.94 -22.49
N ILE A 28 0.91 -19.03 -22.56
CA ILE A 28 2.28 -18.98 -23.08
C ILE A 28 2.26 -18.77 -24.60
N ASP A 29 1.34 -19.39 -25.33
CA ASP A 29 1.19 -19.24 -26.79
C ASP A 29 0.69 -17.84 -27.21
N ASP A 30 0.23 -17.02 -26.27
CA ASP A 30 -0.23 -15.66 -26.55
C ASP A 30 0.92 -14.78 -27.05
N SER A 31 0.73 -14.11 -28.20
CA SER A 31 1.78 -13.26 -28.79
C SER A 31 2.23 -12.14 -27.85
N ARG A 32 1.34 -11.63 -27.00
CA ARG A 32 1.67 -10.61 -25.99
C ARG A 32 2.50 -11.19 -24.86
N PHE A 33 2.27 -12.45 -24.49
CA PHE A 33 3.11 -13.15 -23.52
C PHE A 33 4.48 -13.43 -24.11
N GLN A 34 4.55 -13.82 -25.38
CA GLN A 34 5.80 -14.02 -26.09
C GLN A 34 6.60 -12.73 -26.21
N GLU A 35 5.95 -11.59 -26.44
CA GLU A 35 6.60 -10.27 -26.40
C GLU A 35 7.10 -9.94 -25.00
N TYR A 36 6.23 -10.02 -23.98
CA TYR A 36 6.60 -9.81 -22.58
C TYR A 36 7.77 -10.71 -22.14
N HIS A 37 7.76 -11.97 -22.57
CA HIS A 37 8.85 -12.91 -22.33
C HIS A 37 10.11 -12.47 -23.06
N ARG A 38 10.03 -12.09 -24.34
CA ARG A 38 11.17 -11.64 -25.14
C ARG A 38 11.80 -10.37 -24.58
N GLU A 39 11.02 -9.37 -24.19
CA GLU A 39 11.49 -8.20 -23.46
C GLU A 39 12.20 -8.60 -22.16
N SER A 40 11.66 -9.61 -21.46
CA SER A 40 12.28 -10.14 -20.25
C SER A 40 13.54 -11.00 -20.51
N LEU A 41 13.74 -11.51 -21.73
CA LEU A 41 14.92 -12.25 -22.18
C LEU A 41 16.00 -11.33 -22.76
N GLN A 42 15.61 -10.17 -23.30
CA GLN A 42 16.53 -9.09 -23.69
C GLN A 42 17.15 -8.38 -22.49
N ARG A 43 16.96 -8.93 -21.28
CA ARG A 43 17.65 -8.48 -20.09
C ARG A 43 19.15 -8.57 -20.30
N GLU A 44 19.77 -7.41 -20.28
CA GLU A 44 21.21 -7.33 -20.06
C GLU A 44 21.56 -7.98 -18.71
N PHE A 45 22.81 -8.39 -18.59
CA PHE A 45 23.34 -8.89 -17.33
C PHE A 45 22.98 -7.93 -16.18
N ASN A 46 22.35 -8.48 -15.13
CA ASN A 46 21.99 -7.72 -13.96
C ASN A 46 22.46 -8.46 -12.70
N THR A 47 23.38 -7.83 -11.98
CA THR A 47 24.04 -8.38 -10.80
C THR A 47 23.02 -8.73 -9.71
N PHE A 48 21.94 -7.96 -9.58
CA PHE A 48 20.91 -8.20 -8.58
C PHE A 48 20.06 -9.43 -8.90
N ASP A 49 19.85 -9.73 -10.18
CA ASP A 49 19.14 -10.95 -10.59
C ASP A 49 20.00 -12.20 -10.27
N VAL A 50 21.31 -12.13 -10.54
CA VAL A 50 22.26 -13.22 -10.21
C VAL A 50 22.33 -13.48 -8.71
N LEU A 51 22.38 -12.42 -7.90
CA LEU A 51 22.45 -12.52 -6.44
C LEU A 51 21.09 -12.78 -5.76
N ARG A 52 20.01 -12.87 -6.56
CA ARG A 52 18.60 -12.94 -6.08
C ARG A 52 18.27 -11.81 -5.10
N TYR A 53 18.79 -10.61 -5.36
CA TYR A 53 18.82 -9.48 -4.42
C TYR A 53 17.43 -8.87 -4.16
N ALA A 54 16.48 -9.08 -5.07
CA ALA A 54 15.12 -8.54 -5.04
C ALA A 54 14.24 -9.02 -3.86
N ASP A 55 14.57 -10.15 -3.25
CA ASP A 55 13.65 -10.84 -2.33
C ASP A 55 13.76 -10.38 -0.87
N TYR A 56 14.67 -9.45 -0.52
CA TYR A 56 14.94 -9.09 0.89
C TYR A 56 15.11 -7.57 1.10
N GLU A 57 14.44 -7.02 2.12
CA GLU A 57 14.47 -5.58 2.44
C GLU A 57 15.86 -5.06 2.82
N ILE A 58 16.61 -5.84 3.60
CA ILE A 58 17.99 -5.54 4.04
C ILE A 58 18.94 -5.21 2.88
N ARG A 59 18.72 -5.84 1.73
CA ARG A 59 19.53 -5.72 0.53
C ARG A 59 19.33 -4.35 -0.12
N HIS A 60 18.10 -3.86 -0.15
CA HIS A 60 17.79 -2.50 -0.55
C HIS A 60 18.39 -1.48 0.42
N SER A 61 18.37 -1.77 1.73
CA SER A 61 18.98 -0.91 2.75
C SER A 61 20.50 -0.76 2.55
N ASN A 62 21.18 -1.80 2.05
CA ASN A 62 22.61 -1.71 1.70
C ASN A 62 22.89 -0.70 0.60
N VAL A 63 22.12 -0.75 -0.49
CA VAL A 63 22.30 0.16 -1.62
C VAL A 63 21.94 1.59 -1.23
N LEU A 64 20.87 1.76 -0.46
CA LEU A 64 20.46 3.08 0.05
C LEU A 64 21.51 3.68 1.00
N ALA A 65 22.00 2.91 1.99
CA ALA A 65 23.01 3.40 2.91
C ALA A 65 24.30 3.78 2.19
N TRP A 66 24.70 2.99 1.18
CA TRP A 66 25.81 3.32 0.30
C TRP A 66 25.57 4.66 -0.41
N LEU A 67 24.42 4.86 -1.07
CA LEU A 67 24.05 6.13 -1.75
C LEU A 67 23.93 7.34 -0.81
N LEU A 68 23.53 7.11 0.44
CA LEU A 68 23.34 8.18 1.44
C LEU A 68 24.66 8.65 2.06
N GLN A 69 25.75 7.88 1.96
CA GLN A 69 27.02 8.19 2.61
C GLN A 69 27.92 9.04 1.67
N PRO A 70 28.19 10.32 1.98
CA PRO A 70 28.80 11.25 1.01
C PRO A 70 30.15 10.84 0.41
N ALA A 71 31.05 10.24 1.19
CA ALA A 71 32.37 9.80 0.71
C ALA A 71 32.45 8.30 0.41
N GLU A 72 31.33 7.69 0.00
CA GLU A 72 31.34 6.31 -0.46
C GLU A 72 31.85 6.15 -1.89
N THR A 73 32.13 4.90 -2.23
CA THR A 73 32.67 4.47 -3.52
C THR A 73 31.76 4.74 -4.73
N HIS A 74 30.55 5.27 -4.54
CA HIS A 74 29.67 5.71 -5.63
C HIS A 74 30.13 6.99 -6.33
N GLY A 75 30.97 7.81 -5.71
CA GLY A 75 31.53 9.02 -6.33
C GLY A 75 30.55 10.17 -6.62
N ILE A 76 29.30 10.15 -6.15
CA ILE A 76 28.35 11.27 -6.32
C ILE A 76 28.42 12.34 -5.21
N ASP A 77 29.43 12.29 -4.35
CA ASP A 77 29.54 13.08 -3.11
C ASP A 77 28.24 13.00 -2.29
N SER A 78 27.78 14.10 -1.70
CA SER A 78 26.55 14.15 -0.91
C SER A 78 25.28 14.38 -1.72
N ARG A 79 25.31 14.33 -3.06
CA ARG A 79 24.15 14.75 -3.89
C ARG A 79 22.87 13.98 -3.59
N PHE A 80 22.94 12.66 -3.48
CA PHE A 80 21.76 11.84 -3.15
C PHE A 80 21.23 12.19 -1.75
N LEU A 81 22.11 12.34 -0.76
CA LEU A 81 21.74 12.76 0.60
C LEU A 81 21.09 14.14 0.62
N GLN A 82 21.62 15.11 -0.12
CA GLN A 82 21.05 16.46 -0.22
C GLN A 82 19.63 16.42 -0.77
N TRP A 83 19.39 15.63 -1.81
CA TRP A 83 18.06 15.49 -2.42
C TRP A 83 17.10 14.77 -1.48
N PHE A 84 17.56 13.73 -0.79
CA PHE A 84 16.80 13.04 0.24
C PHE A 84 16.38 13.99 1.37
N VAL A 85 17.31 14.78 1.90
CA VAL A 85 17.02 15.77 2.94
C VAL A 85 16.06 16.84 2.44
N CYS A 86 16.24 17.35 1.22
CA CYS A 86 15.32 18.32 0.62
C CYS A 86 13.90 17.74 0.51
N HIS A 87 13.77 16.49 0.08
CA HIS A 87 12.47 15.81 -0.01
C HIS A 87 11.80 15.64 1.36
N VAL A 88 12.56 15.22 2.38
CA VAL A 88 12.07 15.09 3.75
C VAL A 88 11.67 16.45 4.32
N ASN A 89 12.48 17.49 4.14
CA ASN A 89 12.20 18.83 4.65
C ASN A 89 10.94 19.43 4.04
N LYS A 90 10.61 19.16 2.77
CA LYS A 90 9.34 19.59 2.18
C LYS A 90 8.12 19.05 2.94
N GLN A 91 8.21 17.82 3.47
CA GLN A 91 7.13 17.24 4.27
C GLN A 91 7.12 17.83 5.69
N LEU A 92 8.30 17.98 6.30
CA LEU A 92 8.42 18.61 7.62
C LEU A 92 7.92 20.07 7.61
N GLU A 93 8.21 20.84 6.55
CA GLU A 93 7.71 22.21 6.36
C GLU A 93 6.18 22.24 6.23
N HIS A 94 5.59 21.30 5.50
CA HIS A 94 4.13 21.20 5.36
C HIS A 94 3.44 21.01 6.72
N GLU A 95 4.04 20.22 7.61
CA GLU A 95 3.55 19.95 8.96
C GLU A 95 4.00 20.99 10.00
N ASN A 96 4.79 21.99 9.59
CA ASN A 96 5.39 23.01 10.46
C ASN A 96 6.25 22.41 11.61
N TRP A 97 7.05 21.38 11.30
CA TRP A 97 7.99 20.73 12.22
C TRP A 97 9.42 21.19 11.97
N ASP A 98 10.31 20.95 12.94
CA ASP A 98 11.74 21.30 12.80
C ASP A 98 12.37 20.56 11.63
N LEU A 99 13.16 21.26 10.82
CA LEU A 99 13.76 20.72 9.59
C LEU A 99 15.07 19.98 9.87
N LEU A 100 15.44 19.08 8.95
CA LEU A 100 16.77 18.49 8.90
C LEU A 100 17.83 19.50 8.45
N PRO A 101 19.10 19.31 8.85
CA PRO A 101 20.23 20.13 8.40
C PRO A 101 20.34 20.21 6.87
N THR A 102 20.43 21.42 6.32
CA THR A 102 20.57 21.68 4.87
C THR A 102 21.99 22.06 4.45
N ILE A 103 22.94 21.98 5.39
CA ILE A 103 24.35 22.32 5.19
C ILE A 103 25.24 21.22 5.80
N ASN A 104 26.55 21.31 5.59
CA ASN A 104 27.58 20.44 6.17
C ASN A 104 27.42 18.94 5.86
N PHE A 105 27.21 18.61 4.58
CA PHE A 105 27.09 17.21 4.14
C PHE A 105 28.44 16.52 3.87
N GLU A 106 29.55 17.06 4.35
CA GLU A 106 30.86 16.40 4.22
C GLU A 106 30.95 15.12 5.06
N ALA A 107 31.78 14.18 4.64
CA ALA A 107 31.93 12.87 5.28
C ALA A 107 32.49 12.92 6.71
N ALA A 108 33.14 14.03 7.11
CA ALA A 108 33.54 14.21 8.50
C ALA A 108 32.31 14.36 9.42
N ASN A 109 31.27 15.05 8.94
CA ASN A 109 30.05 15.32 9.66
C ASN A 109 29.02 14.19 9.53
N VAL A 110 28.84 13.65 8.33
CA VAL A 110 27.81 12.65 8.04
C VAL A 110 28.33 11.23 8.27
N ARG A 111 27.56 10.45 9.05
CA ARG A 111 27.78 9.02 9.23
C ARG A 111 26.47 8.26 9.02
N VAL A 112 26.47 7.29 8.11
CA VAL A 112 25.36 6.39 7.83
C VAL A 112 25.69 5.01 8.38
N GLU A 113 24.79 4.46 9.20
CA GLU A 113 24.88 3.12 9.78
C GLU A 113 23.69 2.27 9.32
N ARG A 114 23.87 0.96 9.28
CA ARG A 114 22.79 0.01 9.02
C ARG A 114 22.53 -0.84 10.24
N GLU A 115 21.28 -1.26 10.40
CA GLU A 115 20.86 -2.23 11.43
C GLU A 115 21.25 -1.79 12.87
N LEU A 116 21.38 -0.48 13.08
CA LEU A 116 21.70 0.09 14.38
C LEU A 116 20.41 0.17 15.21
N ASP A 117 20.42 -0.44 16.41
CA ASP A 117 19.28 -0.44 17.33
C ASP A 117 17.97 -0.97 16.73
N ASN A 118 18.06 -1.89 15.75
CA ASN A 118 16.95 -2.43 14.95
C ASN A 118 16.29 -1.43 13.98
N VAL A 119 17.00 -0.36 13.63
CA VAL A 119 16.63 0.55 12.53
C VAL A 119 17.40 0.14 11.28
N ASP A 120 16.72 0.04 10.14
CA ASP A 120 17.35 -0.40 8.88
C ASP A 120 18.52 0.48 8.46
N ILE A 121 18.35 1.81 8.50
CA ILE A 121 19.39 2.80 8.21
C ILE A 121 19.29 3.97 9.19
N THR A 122 20.41 4.40 9.76
CA THR A 122 20.49 5.60 10.59
C THR A 122 21.51 6.58 10.04
N ILE A 123 21.12 7.84 9.83
CA ILE A 123 22.00 8.94 9.40
C ILE A 123 22.26 9.85 10.60
N PHE A 124 23.53 10.14 10.86
CA PHE A 124 23.97 11.08 11.88
C PHE A 124 24.58 12.32 11.23
N PHE A 125 24.10 13.48 11.65
CA PHE A 125 24.70 14.80 11.43
C PHE A 125 25.35 15.24 12.74
N LYS A 126 26.66 15.00 12.87
CA LYS A 126 27.38 15.11 14.15
C LYS A 126 27.41 16.53 14.70
N HIS A 127 27.66 17.52 13.84
CA HIS A 127 27.78 18.92 14.23
C HIS A 127 26.43 19.49 14.69
N GLU A 128 25.35 19.12 14.00
CA GLU A 128 24.00 19.59 14.26
C GLU A 128 23.29 18.78 15.34
N LYS A 129 23.94 17.73 15.87
CA LYS A 129 23.33 16.74 16.77
C LYS A 129 21.97 16.30 16.22
N CYS A 130 21.91 15.91 14.96
CA CYS A 130 20.66 15.46 14.33
C CYS A 130 20.80 13.99 13.89
N LEU A 131 19.73 13.23 14.09
CA LEU A 131 19.63 11.82 13.72
C LEU A 131 18.40 11.62 12.84
N VAL A 132 18.56 10.85 11.77
CA VAL A 132 17.46 10.40 10.90
C VAL A 132 17.44 8.88 10.86
N ALA A 133 16.37 8.28 11.35
CA ALA A 133 16.16 6.83 11.33
C ALA A 133 15.20 6.44 10.21
N ILE A 134 15.68 5.63 9.27
CA ILE A 134 14.90 5.16 8.11
C ILE A 134 14.52 3.71 8.34
N GLU A 135 13.22 3.44 8.36
CA GLU A 135 12.65 2.10 8.25
C GLU A 135 12.33 1.83 6.78
N ASN A 136 12.89 0.76 6.23
CA ASN A 136 12.75 0.41 4.83
C ASN A 136 11.80 -0.76 4.64
N LYS A 137 10.71 -0.54 3.90
CA LYS A 137 9.78 -1.58 3.48
C LYS A 137 9.67 -1.65 1.98
N THR A 138 9.76 -2.86 1.44
CA THR A 138 9.57 -3.12 0.00
C THR A 138 8.10 -3.35 -0.35
N GLY A 139 7.21 -3.31 0.65
CA GLY A 139 5.75 -3.35 0.51
C GLY A 139 5.07 -1.99 0.73
N PRO A 140 3.73 -1.93 0.59
CA PRO A 140 2.94 -0.77 0.98
C PRO A 140 3.00 -0.54 2.49
N THR A 141 2.67 0.67 2.93
CA THR A 141 2.54 1.00 4.36
C THR A 141 1.49 0.11 5.02
N SER A 142 1.79 -0.43 6.20
CA SER A 142 0.87 -1.20 7.03
C SER A 142 0.81 -0.60 8.44
N SER A 143 -0.21 -0.97 9.24
CA SER A 143 -0.30 -0.58 10.65
C SER A 143 0.93 -1.01 11.44
N ASP A 144 1.42 -2.23 11.18
CA ASP A 144 2.55 -2.82 11.91
C ASP A 144 3.83 -2.03 11.64
N HIS A 145 4.00 -1.51 10.41
CA HIS A 145 5.12 -0.64 10.08
C HIS A 145 5.06 0.68 10.88
N LYS A 146 3.86 1.27 11.02
CA LYS A 146 3.67 2.50 11.80
C LYS A 146 4.00 2.28 13.28
N ASP A 147 3.55 1.16 13.84
CA ASP A 147 3.79 0.85 15.25
C ASP A 147 5.25 0.49 15.53
N GLN A 148 5.91 -0.21 14.60
CA GLN A 148 7.35 -0.45 14.64
C GLN A 148 8.14 0.87 14.64
N VAL A 149 7.76 1.80 13.77
CA VAL A 149 8.41 3.11 13.65
C VAL A 149 8.25 3.97 14.90
N LYS A 150 7.06 4.02 15.48
CA LYS A 150 6.82 4.69 16.78
C LYS A 150 7.69 4.11 17.89
N LEU A 151 7.81 2.78 17.93
CA LEU A 151 8.54 2.08 18.98
C LEU A 151 10.02 2.42 18.95
N TYR A 152 10.68 2.35 17.79
CA TYR A 152 12.10 2.72 17.73
C TYR A 152 12.28 4.23 17.87
N HIS A 153 11.38 5.07 17.33
CA HIS A 153 11.49 6.52 17.46
C HIS A 153 11.55 6.94 18.93
N THR A 154 10.68 6.37 19.75
CA THR A 154 10.67 6.61 21.21
C THR A 154 11.97 6.14 21.86
N LYS A 155 12.52 4.98 21.46
CA LYS A 155 13.81 4.49 21.96
C LYS A 155 14.99 5.37 21.55
N LEU A 156 14.95 5.93 20.34
CA LEU A 156 16.00 6.82 19.84
C LEU A 156 15.98 8.16 20.58
N LEU A 157 14.80 8.71 20.87
CA LEU A 157 14.67 9.92 21.69
C LEU A 157 15.28 9.74 23.08
N ASP A 158 15.03 8.59 23.73
CA ASP A 158 15.60 8.27 25.04
C ASP A 158 17.13 8.07 24.97
N LYS A 159 17.60 7.32 23.97
CA LYS A 159 19.03 7.01 23.82
C LYS A 159 19.88 8.21 23.39
N TYR A 160 19.31 9.11 22.60
CA TYR A 160 19.97 10.27 22.02
C TYR A 160 19.31 11.57 22.47
N GLU A 161 19.15 11.75 23.78
CA GLU A 161 18.49 12.91 24.41
C GLU A 161 19.00 14.28 23.95
N ASP A 162 20.28 14.35 23.58
CA ASP A 162 20.96 15.54 23.09
C ASP A 162 20.75 15.82 21.59
N HIS A 163 20.02 14.94 20.87
CA HIS A 163 19.85 15.02 19.43
C HIS A 163 18.41 15.32 19.02
N THR A 164 18.26 16.08 17.94
CA THR A 164 16.99 16.11 17.20
C THR A 164 16.84 14.78 16.46
N VAL A 165 15.77 14.03 16.74
CA VAL A 165 15.49 12.74 16.09
C VAL A 165 14.34 12.90 15.11
N LYS A 166 14.58 12.58 13.84
CA LYS A 166 13.52 12.39 12.84
C LYS A 166 13.46 10.93 12.42
N SER A 167 12.30 10.48 11.99
CA SER A 167 12.12 9.15 11.45
C SER A 167 11.46 9.19 10.07
N VAL A 168 11.88 8.28 9.21
CA VAL A 168 11.40 8.15 7.84
C VAL A 168 10.91 6.72 7.66
N LEU A 169 9.65 6.56 7.29
CA LEU A 169 9.15 5.27 6.84
C LEU A 169 9.18 5.27 5.30
N LEU A 170 10.08 4.47 4.72
CA LEU A 170 10.26 4.31 3.28
C LEU A 170 9.43 3.11 2.81
N THR A 171 8.40 3.35 2.00
CA THR A 171 7.49 2.29 1.51
C THR A 171 7.16 2.47 0.03
N THR A 172 6.49 1.50 -0.59
CA THR A 172 6.02 1.66 -1.99
C THR A 172 4.76 2.54 -2.08
N SER A 173 4.04 2.69 -0.96
CA SER A 173 2.79 3.45 -0.85
C SER A 173 2.83 4.31 0.40
N PRO A 174 3.54 5.45 0.37
CA PRO A 174 3.61 6.37 1.50
C PRO A 174 2.20 6.85 1.85
N ASP A 175 1.83 6.76 3.12
CA ASP A 175 0.53 7.24 3.63
C ASP A 175 0.68 8.71 4.06
N SER A 176 0.03 9.64 3.39
CA SER A 176 0.24 11.07 3.65
C SER A 176 -0.21 11.55 5.03
N ARG A 177 -0.75 10.70 5.91
CA ARG A 177 -1.15 11.05 7.29
C ARG A 177 -0.55 10.15 8.36
N LEU A 178 0.78 10.10 8.46
CA LEU A 178 1.38 9.79 9.76
C LEU A 178 1.12 10.98 10.68
N ASP A 179 0.01 10.96 11.42
CA ASP A 179 -0.28 11.95 12.45
C ASP A 179 0.63 11.72 13.68
N ILE A 180 1.94 11.71 13.44
CA ILE A 180 2.99 11.43 14.41
C ILE A 180 4.13 12.40 14.14
N ARG A 181 4.29 13.35 15.06
CA ARG A 181 5.33 14.37 14.99
C ARG A 181 6.69 13.74 14.72
N ASP A 182 7.47 14.40 13.86
CA ASP A 182 8.85 14.04 13.52
C ASP A 182 9.03 12.71 12.76
N ILE A 183 7.92 12.13 12.28
CA ILE A 183 7.91 10.93 11.43
C ILE A 183 7.29 11.24 10.08
N VAL A 184 8.06 11.09 9.00
CA VAL A 184 7.62 11.37 7.62
C VAL A 184 7.60 10.10 6.78
N HIS A 185 6.89 10.16 5.65
CA HIS A 185 6.79 9.04 4.72
C HIS A 185 7.50 9.32 3.40
N VAL A 186 8.42 8.45 3.00
CA VAL A 186 9.08 8.55 1.69
C VAL A 186 8.65 7.39 0.82
N GLY A 187 8.40 7.66 -0.47
CA GLY A 187 8.05 6.63 -1.44
C GLY A 187 9.28 6.09 -2.17
N TRP A 188 9.30 4.80 -2.49
CA TRP A 188 10.31 4.21 -3.39
C TRP A 188 10.40 4.89 -4.76
N LYS A 189 9.32 5.53 -5.21
CA LYS A 189 9.29 6.37 -6.42
C LYS A 189 10.30 7.53 -6.34
N PHE A 190 10.40 8.21 -5.18
CA PHE A 190 11.37 9.29 -5.00
C PHE A 190 12.81 8.79 -5.16
N VAL A 191 13.12 7.61 -4.60
CA VAL A 191 14.45 7.00 -4.73
C VAL A 191 14.76 6.68 -6.19
N HIS A 192 13.81 6.08 -6.90
CA HIS A 192 13.95 5.76 -8.32
C HIS A 192 14.18 7.00 -9.19
N GLU A 193 13.37 8.05 -9.00
CA GLU A 193 13.49 9.32 -9.73
C GLU A 193 14.83 10.01 -9.43
N THR A 194 15.24 10.06 -8.16
CA THR A 194 16.53 10.63 -7.75
C THR A 194 17.70 9.89 -8.40
N ILE A 195 17.67 8.56 -8.42
CA ILE A 195 18.69 7.77 -9.10
C ILE A 195 18.69 8.07 -10.60
N SER A 196 17.52 8.16 -11.24
CA SER A 196 17.44 8.45 -12.67
C SER A 196 18.06 9.81 -13.01
N SER A 197 17.71 10.86 -12.27
CA SER A 197 18.26 12.19 -12.51
C SER A 197 19.78 12.24 -12.27
N LEU A 198 20.28 11.60 -11.21
CA LEU A 198 21.73 11.52 -10.97
C LEU A 198 22.49 10.80 -12.09
N GLN A 199 21.86 9.81 -12.73
CA GLN A 199 22.44 9.14 -13.90
C GLN A 199 22.41 10.03 -15.14
N GLU A 200 21.32 10.75 -15.39
CA GLU A 200 21.16 11.68 -16.51
C GLU A 200 22.14 12.86 -16.44
N ASP A 201 22.41 13.35 -15.23
CA ASP A 201 23.38 14.41 -14.96
C ASP A 201 24.85 13.94 -15.08
N GLY A 202 25.09 12.69 -15.46
CA GLY A 202 26.43 12.11 -15.54
C GLY A 202 27.12 12.01 -14.18
N GLY A 203 26.34 11.88 -13.10
CA GLY A 203 26.85 12.01 -11.74
C GLY A 203 27.82 10.91 -11.31
N PHE A 204 27.72 9.71 -11.88
CA PHE A 204 28.58 8.58 -11.53
C PHE A 204 29.82 8.57 -12.42
N TYR A 205 30.97 8.94 -11.86
CA TYR A 205 32.23 9.08 -12.61
C TYR A 205 32.84 7.77 -13.11
N SER A 206 32.44 6.63 -12.54
CA SER A 206 32.95 5.31 -12.90
C SER A 206 31.91 4.52 -13.68
N ASP A 207 32.31 3.98 -14.84
CA ASP A 207 31.43 3.15 -15.68
C ASP A 207 30.87 1.94 -14.93
N SER A 208 31.66 1.33 -14.03
CA SER A 208 31.20 0.17 -13.25
C SER A 208 30.14 0.57 -12.21
N VAL A 209 30.32 1.71 -11.56
CA VAL A 209 29.33 2.29 -10.64
C VAL A 209 28.07 2.67 -11.41
N GLY A 210 28.21 3.37 -12.53
CA GLY A 210 27.09 3.76 -13.38
C GLY A 210 26.28 2.56 -13.89
N ALA A 211 26.97 1.48 -14.27
CA ALA A 211 26.34 0.21 -14.66
C ALA A 211 25.61 -0.47 -13.48
N PHE A 212 26.24 -0.54 -12.31
CA PHE A 212 25.61 -1.10 -11.10
C PHE A 212 24.33 -0.33 -10.72
N VAL A 213 24.39 1.00 -10.71
CA VAL A 213 23.24 1.85 -10.38
C VAL A 213 22.13 1.72 -11.44
N ARG A 214 22.47 1.59 -12.72
CA ARG A 214 21.48 1.32 -13.79
C ARG A 214 20.77 -0.01 -13.57
N GLN A 215 21.52 -1.06 -13.27
CA GLN A 215 20.97 -2.37 -12.92
C GLN A 215 20.08 -2.31 -11.68
N TYR A 216 20.41 -1.46 -10.70
CA TYR A 216 19.56 -1.25 -9.52
C TYR A 216 18.28 -0.50 -9.88
N ARG A 217 18.36 0.57 -10.70
CA ARG A 217 17.20 1.31 -11.18
C ARG A 217 16.23 0.40 -11.92
N GLU A 218 16.73 -0.44 -12.83
CA GLU A 218 15.94 -1.45 -13.54
C GLU A 218 15.30 -2.46 -12.56
N LEU A 219 16.01 -2.85 -11.50
CA LEU A 219 15.43 -3.69 -10.46
C LEU A 219 14.22 -3.00 -9.80
N LEU A 220 14.35 -1.73 -9.42
CA LEU A 220 13.27 -0.95 -8.81
C LEU A 220 12.07 -0.82 -9.75
N GLU A 221 12.29 -0.50 -11.03
CA GLU A 221 11.23 -0.42 -12.05
C GLU A 221 10.43 -1.72 -12.15
N ARG A 222 11.15 -2.85 -12.19
CA ARG A 222 10.56 -4.19 -12.35
C ARG A 222 9.83 -4.64 -11.09
N GLN A 223 10.32 -4.25 -9.90
CA GLN A 223 9.77 -4.67 -8.63
C GLN A 223 8.55 -3.84 -8.22
N PHE A 224 8.60 -2.53 -8.48
CA PHE A 224 7.60 -1.57 -8.01
C PHE A 224 6.69 -1.04 -9.13
N GLY A 225 6.89 -1.45 -10.37
CA GLY A 225 5.96 -1.22 -11.48
C GLY A 225 5.90 0.25 -11.91
N PHE A 226 7.05 0.91 -12.05
CA PHE A 226 7.13 2.33 -12.43
C PHE A 226 6.90 2.61 -13.92
N THR A 227 6.72 1.57 -14.76
CA THR A 227 6.46 1.69 -16.20
C THR A 227 5.12 1.04 -16.60
N GLU A 228 4.32 1.78 -17.37
CA GLU A 228 3.02 1.34 -17.90
C GLU A 228 3.19 0.81 -19.35
N GLY A 229 2.60 -0.35 -19.66
CA GLY A 229 2.51 -0.88 -21.02
C GLY A 229 1.10 -1.38 -21.33
N GLY A 230 0.48 -0.86 -22.40
CA GLY A 230 -0.89 -1.22 -22.80
C GLY A 230 -1.06 -2.71 -23.18
N ASP A 231 -0.06 -3.33 -23.80
CA ASP A 231 -0.12 -4.73 -24.24
C ASP A 231 -0.04 -5.73 -23.07
N LEU A 232 0.67 -5.37 -21.99
CA LEU A 232 0.70 -6.17 -20.76
C LEU A 232 -0.69 -6.28 -20.14
N TRP A 233 -1.46 -5.20 -20.14
CA TRP A 233 -2.82 -5.24 -19.60
C TRP A 233 -3.75 -6.11 -20.44
N ALA A 234 -3.68 -6.00 -21.76
CA ALA A 234 -4.47 -6.86 -22.65
C ALA A 234 -4.15 -8.35 -22.42
N LEU A 235 -2.88 -8.69 -22.19
CA LEU A 235 -2.43 -10.04 -21.83
C LEU A 235 -3.01 -10.50 -20.48
N LEU A 236 -2.87 -9.68 -19.44
CA LEU A 236 -3.36 -10.00 -18.10
C LEU A 236 -4.87 -10.23 -18.06
N SER A 237 -5.63 -9.42 -18.81
CA SER A 237 -7.09 -9.57 -18.91
C SER A 237 -7.48 -10.86 -19.64
N ALA A 238 -6.81 -11.18 -20.76
CA ALA A 238 -7.12 -12.38 -21.55
C ALA A 238 -6.88 -13.69 -20.81
N HIS A 239 -5.89 -13.75 -19.91
CA HIS A 239 -5.53 -14.97 -19.16
C HIS A 239 -5.82 -14.90 -17.67
N ARG A 240 -6.78 -14.08 -17.29
CA ARG A 240 -7.12 -13.81 -15.89
C ARG A 240 -7.48 -15.06 -15.07
N SER A 241 -8.30 -15.96 -15.62
CA SER A 241 -8.74 -17.19 -14.94
C SER A 241 -7.56 -17.99 -14.39
N ILE A 242 -6.57 -18.24 -15.25
CA ILE A 242 -5.38 -18.99 -14.88
C ILE A 242 -4.47 -18.18 -13.96
N LEU A 243 -4.30 -16.88 -14.20
CA LEU A 243 -3.51 -16.00 -13.31
C LEU A 243 -4.08 -15.93 -11.88
N GLU A 244 -5.40 -15.93 -11.70
CA GLU A 244 -6.04 -16.01 -10.38
C GLU A 244 -5.82 -17.35 -9.68
N LYS A 245 -5.82 -18.46 -10.43
CA LYS A 245 -5.49 -19.80 -9.89
C LYS A 245 -4.03 -19.84 -9.44
N MET A 246 -3.13 -19.27 -10.24
CA MET A 246 -1.69 -19.25 -9.96
C MET A 246 -1.36 -18.32 -8.79
N LEU A 247 -2.00 -17.15 -8.71
CA LEU A 247 -1.85 -16.25 -7.58
C LEU A 247 -2.26 -16.93 -6.26
N ARG A 248 -3.35 -17.71 -6.26
CA ARG A 248 -3.77 -18.49 -5.07
C ARG A 248 -2.72 -19.52 -4.65
N LEU A 249 -2.07 -20.19 -5.59
CA LEU A 249 -0.99 -21.15 -5.30
C LEU A 249 0.25 -20.43 -4.76
N LEU A 250 0.67 -19.35 -5.41
CA LEU A 250 1.79 -18.51 -4.98
C LEU A 250 1.63 -18.04 -3.54
N GLU A 251 0.42 -17.61 -3.17
CA GLU A 251 0.10 -17.14 -1.82
C GLU A 251 0.11 -18.25 -0.77
N LYS A 252 -0.29 -19.47 -1.14
CA LYS A 252 -0.40 -20.59 -0.22
C LYS A 252 0.94 -21.28 0.00
N ASP A 253 1.68 -21.50 -1.08
CA ASP A 253 2.78 -22.46 -1.14
C ASP A 253 4.10 -21.79 -1.61
N GLY A 254 4.13 -20.46 -1.82
CA GLY A 254 5.33 -19.70 -2.19
C GLY A 254 5.69 -19.77 -3.67
N VAL A 255 6.78 -19.09 -4.07
CA VAL A 255 7.18 -18.92 -5.48
C VAL A 255 7.46 -20.26 -6.19
N ASP A 256 8.05 -21.21 -5.46
CA ASP A 256 8.40 -22.53 -6.01
C ASP A 256 7.18 -23.34 -6.45
N SER A 257 6.01 -23.07 -5.86
CA SER A 257 4.76 -23.79 -6.13
C SER A 257 4.15 -23.48 -7.50
N ILE A 258 4.41 -22.30 -8.07
CA ILE A 258 3.88 -21.88 -9.36
C ILE A 258 4.87 -22.16 -10.49
N GLY A 259 6.18 -22.05 -10.24
CA GLY A 259 7.19 -22.33 -11.26
C GLY A 259 7.12 -23.77 -11.76
N GLY A 260 6.80 -24.73 -10.89
CA GLY A 260 6.61 -26.13 -11.22
C GLY A 260 5.28 -26.49 -11.89
N LYS A 261 4.39 -25.53 -12.17
CA LYS A 261 3.10 -25.78 -12.82
C LYS A 261 3.13 -25.70 -14.34
N LEU A 262 4.16 -25.08 -14.90
CA LEU A 262 4.31 -25.06 -16.34
C LEU A 262 4.58 -26.47 -16.89
N PRO A 263 4.05 -26.77 -18.10
CA PRO A 263 4.44 -27.97 -18.83
C PRO A 263 5.96 -28.11 -18.92
N GLU A 264 6.49 -29.33 -18.82
CA GLU A 264 7.95 -29.57 -18.89
C GLU A 264 8.55 -29.07 -20.22
N ASP A 265 7.79 -29.18 -21.32
CA ASP A 265 8.15 -28.68 -22.65
C ASP A 265 8.07 -27.15 -22.80
N ARG A 266 7.73 -26.43 -21.72
CA ARG A 266 7.60 -24.97 -21.68
C ARG A 266 8.36 -24.34 -20.50
N ALA A 267 9.31 -25.07 -19.93
CA ALA A 267 10.07 -24.66 -18.75
C ALA A 267 10.86 -23.35 -18.95
N GLU A 268 11.22 -23.01 -20.18
CA GLU A 268 11.90 -21.77 -20.58
C GLU A 268 11.09 -20.51 -20.23
N TYR A 269 9.77 -20.62 -20.14
CA TYR A 269 8.87 -19.51 -19.81
C TYR A 269 8.66 -19.29 -18.32
N ARG A 270 9.24 -20.14 -17.45
CA ARG A 270 9.01 -20.16 -16.00
C ARG A 270 9.16 -18.83 -15.33
N ASP A 271 10.27 -18.15 -15.55
CA ASP A 271 10.54 -16.92 -14.83
C ASP A 271 9.65 -15.77 -15.30
N ALA A 272 9.36 -15.70 -16.62
CA ALA A 272 8.44 -14.71 -17.16
C ALA A 272 7.02 -14.94 -16.64
N PHE A 273 6.57 -16.19 -16.58
CA PHE A 273 5.28 -16.55 -16.02
C PHE A 273 5.16 -16.18 -14.53
N VAL A 274 6.16 -16.52 -13.71
CA VAL A 274 6.19 -16.15 -12.29
C VAL A 274 6.10 -14.63 -12.11
N ARG A 275 6.85 -13.87 -12.93
CA ARG A 275 6.79 -12.40 -12.91
C ARG A 275 5.41 -11.88 -13.31
N LEU A 276 4.81 -12.42 -14.37
CA LEU A 276 3.49 -12.01 -14.82
C LEU A 276 2.43 -12.17 -13.72
N VAL A 277 2.48 -13.29 -12.97
CA VAL A 277 1.60 -13.52 -11.81
C VAL A 277 1.85 -12.49 -10.69
N LYS A 278 3.11 -12.10 -10.45
CA LYS A 278 3.44 -11.02 -9.49
C LYS A 278 2.94 -9.65 -9.96
N VAL A 279 3.00 -9.34 -11.25
CA VAL A 279 2.46 -8.09 -11.82
C VAL A 279 0.93 -8.09 -11.73
N PHE A 280 0.27 -9.21 -12.03
CA PHE A 280 -1.18 -9.37 -11.87
C PHE A 280 -1.66 -9.06 -10.44
N ARG A 281 -0.83 -9.31 -9.42
CA ARG A 281 -1.11 -8.98 -8.01
C ARG A 281 -1.24 -7.46 -7.75
N GLN A 282 -0.61 -6.60 -8.54
CA GLN A 282 -0.41 -5.17 -8.19
C GLN A 282 -1.54 -4.22 -8.65
N LYS A 283 -2.45 -4.64 -9.55
CA LYS A 283 -3.51 -3.78 -10.12
C LYS A 283 -4.41 -3.11 -9.05
N PRO A 284 -4.94 -3.81 -8.04
CA PRO A 284 -5.81 -3.16 -7.05
C PRO A 284 -5.09 -2.13 -6.18
N GLY A 285 -3.79 -2.35 -5.90
CA GLY A 285 -2.98 -1.40 -5.11
C GLY A 285 -2.70 -0.09 -5.85
N LEU A 286 -2.45 -0.15 -7.16
CA LEU A 286 -2.28 1.06 -7.99
C LEU A 286 -3.57 1.89 -8.07
N LEU A 287 -4.72 1.24 -8.20
CA LEU A 287 -6.02 1.91 -8.24
C LEU A 287 -6.43 2.49 -6.89
N GLN A 288 -6.16 1.76 -5.80
CA GLN A 288 -6.33 2.23 -4.43
C GLN A 288 -5.58 3.55 -4.22
N LYS A 289 -4.31 3.62 -4.65
CA LYS A 289 -3.50 4.84 -4.52
C LYS A 289 -4.08 6.00 -5.32
N ALA A 290 -4.39 5.78 -6.59
CA ALA A 290 -4.94 6.82 -7.45
C ALA A 290 -6.25 7.41 -6.92
N LEU A 291 -7.09 6.58 -6.29
CA LEU A 291 -8.30 7.05 -5.65
C LEU A 291 -8.02 7.85 -4.37
N ALA A 292 -7.07 7.41 -3.56
CA ALA A 292 -6.69 8.13 -2.35
C ALA A 292 -6.13 9.53 -2.67
N ASP A 293 -5.26 9.64 -3.67
CA ASP A 293 -4.74 10.94 -4.14
C ASP A 293 -5.88 11.86 -4.60
N HIS A 294 -6.86 11.31 -5.35
CA HIS A 294 -8.04 12.05 -5.80
C HIS A 294 -8.92 12.53 -4.64
N LEU A 295 -9.18 11.67 -3.65
CA LEU A 295 -9.97 12.02 -2.46
C LEU A 295 -9.27 13.05 -1.57
N GLN A 296 -7.95 12.99 -1.45
CA GLN A 296 -7.16 13.98 -0.70
C GLN A 296 -7.25 15.37 -1.33
N ASN A 297 -7.23 15.46 -2.67
CA ASN A 297 -7.49 16.72 -3.39
C ASN A 297 -8.91 17.28 -3.17
N ARG A 298 -9.82 16.47 -2.60
CA ARG A 298 -11.18 16.87 -2.21
C ARG A 298 -11.31 17.10 -0.71
N ASP A 299 -10.22 17.39 -0.01
CA ASP A 299 -10.22 17.66 1.43
C ASP A 299 -10.74 16.49 2.29
N CYS A 300 -10.79 15.27 1.76
CA CYS A 300 -11.20 14.11 2.54
C CYS A 300 -10.03 13.61 3.41
N THR A 301 -10.36 13.16 4.61
CA THR A 301 -9.45 12.36 5.41
C THR A 301 -9.42 10.95 4.86
N THR A 302 -8.26 10.41 4.46
CA THR A 302 -8.13 9.09 3.84
C THR A 302 -7.15 8.22 4.61
N GLU A 303 -7.41 6.91 4.63
CA GLU A 303 -6.56 5.88 5.23
C GLU A 303 -6.48 4.69 4.28
N LEU A 304 -5.27 4.33 3.87
CA LEU A 304 -5.02 3.16 3.05
C LEU A 304 -4.94 1.92 3.93
N THR A 305 -5.73 0.90 3.61
CA THR A 305 -5.74 -0.37 4.36
C THR A 305 -5.57 -1.55 3.42
N GLN A 306 -4.84 -2.57 3.90
CA GLN A 306 -4.67 -3.85 3.21
C GLN A 306 -4.87 -4.98 4.23
N TYR A 307 -6.05 -5.58 4.22
CA TYR A 307 -6.39 -6.65 5.17
C TYR A 307 -5.90 -8.03 4.72
N ALA A 308 -5.70 -8.18 3.41
CA ALA A 308 -5.18 -9.38 2.77
C ALA A 308 -4.55 -9.00 1.42
N PRO A 309 -3.72 -9.85 0.79
CA PRO A 309 -3.11 -9.60 -0.52
C PRO A 309 -4.10 -9.28 -1.66
N LYS A 310 -5.39 -9.52 -1.44
CA LYS A 310 -6.49 -9.36 -2.41
C LYS A 310 -7.44 -8.20 -2.12
N TRP A 311 -7.30 -7.51 -0.99
CA TRP A 311 -8.26 -6.52 -0.51
C TRP A 311 -7.50 -5.24 -0.19
N TYR A 312 -7.55 -4.31 -1.13
CA TYR A 312 -6.96 -2.99 -0.99
C TYR A 312 -8.11 -2.02 -0.79
N SER A 313 -8.16 -1.32 0.34
CA SER A 313 -9.27 -0.43 0.65
C SER A 313 -8.79 0.99 0.91
N VAL A 314 -9.42 1.97 0.26
CA VAL A 314 -9.29 3.37 0.67
C VAL A 314 -10.46 3.66 1.59
N ASN A 315 -10.18 3.91 2.86
CA ASN A 315 -11.18 4.43 3.77
C ASN A 315 -11.11 5.94 3.72
N TRP A 316 -12.25 6.62 3.72
CA TRP A 316 -12.27 8.07 3.80
C TRP A 316 -13.43 8.62 4.63
N THR A 317 -13.15 9.75 5.25
CA THR A 317 -14.10 10.54 6.03
C THR A 317 -14.16 11.92 5.42
N ASP A 318 -15.35 12.35 5.07
CA ASP A 318 -15.62 13.72 4.61
C ASP A 318 -15.51 14.68 5.80
N LYS A 319 -15.08 15.93 5.59
CA LYS A 319 -15.07 16.97 6.63
C LYS A 319 -16.43 17.11 7.31
N GLU A 320 -17.51 16.91 6.55
CA GLU A 320 -18.88 16.97 7.07
C GLU A 320 -19.20 15.84 8.08
N LEU A 321 -18.43 14.76 8.10
CA LEU A 321 -18.61 13.60 8.98
C LEU A 321 -17.60 13.55 10.14
N GLU A 322 -16.54 14.36 10.12
CA GLU A 322 -15.54 14.37 11.19
C GLU A 322 -16.16 14.76 12.54
N GLU A 323 -16.91 15.86 12.58
CA GLU A 323 -17.55 16.32 13.81
C GLU A 323 -18.69 15.40 14.29
N PRO A 324 -19.62 14.93 13.43
CA PRO A 324 -20.58 13.89 13.80
C PRO A 324 -19.94 12.62 14.37
N SER A 325 -18.80 12.18 13.82
CA SER A 325 -18.09 11.00 14.33
C SER A 325 -17.61 11.19 15.77
N ARG A 326 -17.06 12.38 16.09
CA ARG A 326 -16.62 12.71 17.45
C ARG A 326 -17.79 12.81 18.43
N ILE A 327 -18.89 13.47 18.02
CA ILE A 327 -20.06 13.67 18.89
C ILE A 327 -20.74 12.36 19.25
N LEU A 328 -20.80 11.41 18.31
CA LEU A 328 -21.34 10.07 18.56
C LEU A 328 -20.43 9.21 19.44
N GLY A 329 -19.34 9.75 19.98
CA GLY A 329 -18.43 9.05 20.90
C GLY A 329 -17.34 8.24 20.19
N GLY A 330 -17.22 8.35 18.87
CA GLY A 330 -16.22 7.66 18.09
C GLY A 330 -14.86 8.38 18.08
N GLU A 331 -13.77 7.61 18.10
CA GLU A 331 -12.45 8.11 17.72
C GLU A 331 -12.39 8.44 16.21
N SER A 332 -11.24 8.91 15.72
CA SER A 332 -11.03 9.15 14.29
C SER A 332 -11.36 7.91 13.44
N ASN A 333 -12.00 8.12 12.27
CA ASN A 333 -12.51 7.08 11.36
C ASN A 333 -13.58 6.14 11.96
N PHE A 334 -14.31 6.55 13.01
CA PHE A 334 -15.47 5.78 13.48
C PHE A 334 -16.55 5.65 12.40
N LEU A 335 -17.01 6.77 11.82
CA LEU A 335 -17.87 6.77 10.64
C LEU A 335 -17.00 7.01 9.40
N HIS A 336 -17.00 6.10 8.44
CA HIS A 336 -16.24 6.32 7.23
C HIS A 336 -16.84 5.57 6.05
N TRP A 337 -16.53 6.09 4.86
CA TRP A 337 -16.70 5.39 3.61
C TRP A 337 -15.48 4.53 3.34
N SER A 338 -15.67 3.41 2.67
CA SER A 338 -14.57 2.55 2.23
C SER A 338 -14.82 2.09 0.80
N MET A 339 -13.81 2.24 -0.06
CA MET A 339 -13.80 1.68 -1.39
C MET A 339 -12.79 0.56 -1.42
N THR A 340 -13.29 -0.66 -1.61
CA THR A 340 -12.49 -1.87 -1.65
C THR A 340 -12.25 -2.28 -3.09
N PHE A 341 -10.98 -2.43 -3.42
CA PHE A 341 -10.45 -2.92 -4.67
C PHE A 341 -10.00 -4.35 -4.46
N THR A 342 -10.61 -5.26 -5.21
CA THR A 342 -10.12 -6.62 -5.37
C THR A 342 -9.70 -6.80 -6.82
N ASN A 343 -9.07 -7.93 -7.15
CA ASN A 343 -8.92 -8.28 -8.56
C ASN A 343 -10.28 -8.45 -9.26
N ARG A 344 -11.36 -8.72 -8.50
CA ARG A 344 -12.69 -9.06 -9.00
C ARG A 344 -13.66 -7.93 -9.15
N ASN A 345 -13.58 -6.91 -8.32
CA ASN A 345 -14.59 -5.87 -8.34
C ASN A 345 -14.06 -4.65 -7.59
N VAL A 346 -14.77 -3.55 -7.81
CA VAL A 346 -14.65 -2.36 -6.99
C VAL A 346 -15.97 -2.14 -6.28
N GLU A 347 -15.90 -2.05 -4.97
CA GLU A 347 -17.05 -2.00 -4.09
C GLU A 347 -16.93 -0.78 -3.19
N VAL A 348 -18.01 -0.04 -3.00
CA VAL A 348 -18.10 1.05 -2.03
C VAL A 348 -19.01 0.66 -0.89
N GLY A 349 -18.67 1.04 0.33
CA GLY A 349 -19.55 0.87 1.47
C GLY A 349 -19.36 1.97 2.52
N PHE A 350 -20.31 2.04 3.43
CA PHE A 350 -20.23 2.89 4.61
C PHE A 350 -20.16 2.01 5.85
N TYR A 351 -19.24 2.33 6.76
CA TYR A 351 -18.90 1.50 7.89
C TYR A 351 -18.86 2.31 9.20
N LEU A 352 -19.21 1.62 10.28
CA LEU A 352 -18.95 2.00 11.66
C LEU A 352 -17.82 1.11 12.16
N HIS A 353 -16.77 1.71 12.70
CA HIS A 353 -15.60 0.98 13.20
C HIS A 353 -15.21 1.44 14.61
N PRO A 354 -15.91 0.94 15.66
CA PRO A 354 -15.58 1.23 17.05
C PRO A 354 -14.17 0.72 17.42
N ARG A 355 -13.46 1.50 18.24
CA ARG A 355 -12.11 1.22 18.73
C ARG A 355 -12.09 1.03 20.25
N GLY A 356 -10.99 0.48 20.78
CA GLY A 356 -10.78 0.33 22.23
C GLY A 356 -11.88 -0.48 22.93
N LYS A 357 -12.35 0.00 24.09
CA LYS A 357 -13.37 -0.68 24.93
C LYS A 357 -14.73 -0.82 24.24
N GLU A 358 -15.08 0.07 23.30
CA GLU A 358 -16.31 -0.06 22.52
C GLU A 358 -16.27 -1.24 21.54
N ARG A 359 -15.08 -1.65 21.10
CA ARG A 359 -14.93 -2.85 20.24
C ARG A 359 -15.29 -4.14 20.98
N GLU A 360 -15.09 -4.16 22.29
CA GLU A 360 -15.32 -5.32 23.16
C GLU A 360 -16.75 -5.37 23.71
N ASN A 361 -17.40 -4.21 23.87
CA ASN A 361 -18.80 -4.08 24.31
C ASN A 361 -19.39 -2.77 23.73
N PRO A 362 -20.28 -2.82 22.70
CA PRO A 362 -20.70 -1.61 21.99
C PRO A 362 -22.16 -1.14 22.31
N PRO A 363 -22.45 -0.57 23.50
CA PRO A 363 -23.75 0.04 23.80
C PRO A 363 -24.19 1.04 22.73
N LEU A 364 -23.25 1.83 22.20
CA LEU A 364 -23.49 2.79 21.12
C LEU A 364 -24.01 2.12 19.85
N LEU A 365 -23.42 1.00 19.44
CA LEU A 365 -23.84 0.29 18.23
C LEU A 365 -25.26 -0.27 18.37
N ASP A 366 -25.63 -0.75 19.56
CA ASP A 366 -26.96 -1.28 19.81
C ASP A 366 -28.01 -0.16 19.89
N GLN A 367 -27.66 1.00 20.46
CA GLN A 367 -28.48 2.21 20.39
C GLN A 367 -28.69 2.66 18.94
N LEU A 368 -27.62 2.71 18.14
CA LEU A 368 -27.69 3.06 16.73
C LEU A 368 -28.56 2.08 15.93
N LYS A 369 -28.41 0.76 16.16
CA LYS A 369 -29.27 -0.26 15.53
C LYS A 369 -30.74 -0.05 15.86
N HIS A 370 -31.05 0.20 17.13
CA HIS A 370 -32.42 0.44 17.57
C HIS A 370 -32.99 1.71 16.93
N PHE A 371 -32.23 2.81 16.97
CA PHE A 371 -32.64 4.08 16.37
C PHE A 371 -32.83 3.97 14.86
N MET A 372 -31.93 3.30 14.13
CA MET A 372 -32.05 3.10 12.69
C MET A 372 -33.24 2.23 12.31
N LYS A 373 -33.68 1.34 13.20
CA LYS A 373 -34.91 0.56 12.99
C LYS A 373 -36.16 1.43 13.08
N ASP A 374 -36.20 2.36 14.05
CA ASP A 374 -37.35 3.24 14.27
C ASP A 374 -37.36 4.46 13.34
N THR A 375 -36.18 4.96 12.99
CA THR A 375 -35.94 6.10 12.10
C THR A 375 -34.99 5.67 10.97
N PRO A 376 -35.46 4.93 9.95
CA PRO A 376 -34.60 4.43 8.88
C PRO A 376 -34.06 5.56 7.99
N ILE A 377 -32.84 5.36 7.47
CA ILE A 377 -32.17 6.29 6.54
C ILE A 377 -33.03 6.58 5.31
N ASN A 378 -33.70 5.57 4.78
CA ASN A 378 -34.70 5.71 3.73
C ASN A 378 -35.99 4.99 4.14
N ARG A 379 -37.05 5.75 4.42
CA ARG A 379 -38.37 5.18 4.76
C ARG A 379 -38.99 4.37 3.62
N LEU A 380 -38.61 4.62 2.36
CA LEU A 380 -39.10 3.87 1.21
C LEU A 380 -38.36 2.53 1.02
N GLU A 381 -37.16 2.40 1.57
CA GLU A 381 -36.31 1.21 1.46
C GLU A 381 -35.64 0.89 2.80
N PRO A 382 -36.41 0.60 3.86
CA PRO A 382 -35.86 0.45 5.22
C PRO A 382 -34.86 -0.70 5.35
N GLY A 383 -34.97 -1.74 4.51
CA GLY A 383 -34.03 -2.87 4.49
C GLY A 383 -32.71 -2.62 3.77
N LYS A 384 -32.57 -1.48 3.07
CA LYS A 384 -31.35 -1.16 2.30
C LYS A 384 -30.18 -0.73 3.18
N TYR A 385 -30.46 -0.20 4.37
CA TYR A 385 -29.47 0.33 5.30
C TYR A 385 -29.62 -0.38 6.63
N SER A 386 -28.71 -1.30 6.93
CA SER A 386 -28.73 -2.03 8.19
C SER A 386 -27.31 -2.25 8.67
N ILE A 387 -27.12 -2.23 10.00
CA ILE A 387 -25.81 -2.41 10.62
C ILE A 387 -25.51 -3.92 10.68
N GLU A 388 -24.64 -4.37 9.79
CA GLU A 388 -24.20 -5.76 9.68
C GLU A 388 -22.78 -5.93 10.22
N ASN A 389 -22.56 -6.86 11.15
CA ASN A 389 -21.21 -7.18 11.64
C ASN A 389 -20.43 -7.97 10.56
N ARG A 390 -19.26 -7.46 10.18
CA ARG A 390 -18.35 -8.05 9.18
C ARG A 390 -17.10 -8.70 9.80
N GLY A 391 -17.03 -8.74 11.13
CA GLY A 391 -15.88 -9.23 11.88
C GLY A 391 -14.84 -8.13 12.15
N TYR A 392 -13.90 -8.41 13.05
CA TYR A 392 -12.80 -7.50 13.44
C TYR A 392 -13.24 -6.09 13.88
N GLY A 393 -14.48 -5.91 14.33
CA GLY A 393 -15.04 -4.61 14.73
C GLY A 393 -15.64 -3.79 13.59
N TRP A 394 -15.68 -4.31 12.37
CA TRP A 394 -16.27 -3.61 11.22
C TRP A 394 -17.77 -3.85 11.14
N HIS A 395 -18.54 -2.76 11.16
CA HIS A 395 -19.99 -2.82 11.02
C HIS A 395 -20.43 -2.07 9.78
N ARG A 396 -20.88 -2.80 8.77
CA ARG A 396 -21.28 -2.25 7.48
C ARG A 396 -22.72 -1.74 7.57
N VAL A 397 -22.95 -0.50 7.15
CA VAL A 397 -24.29 0.11 7.07
C VAL A 397 -24.84 0.05 5.64
N TYR A 398 -23.94 0.27 4.68
CA TYR A 398 -24.26 0.37 3.27
C TYR A 398 -23.19 -0.29 2.43
N TYR A 399 -23.61 -0.77 1.27
CA TYR A 399 -22.73 -1.38 0.30
C TYR A 399 -23.33 -1.29 -1.09
N GLN A 400 -22.47 -0.98 -2.06
CA GLN A 400 -22.79 -1.02 -3.48
C GLN A 400 -21.57 -1.49 -4.26
N ARG A 401 -21.80 -2.36 -5.26
CA ARG A 401 -20.78 -2.66 -6.25
C ARG A 401 -20.71 -1.52 -7.27
N ILE A 402 -19.54 -0.92 -7.41
CA ILE A 402 -19.28 0.19 -8.34
C ILE A 402 -18.86 -0.35 -9.70
N LEU A 403 -17.97 -1.33 -9.72
CA LEU A 403 -17.57 -2.06 -10.93
C LEU A 403 -17.77 -3.55 -10.72
N SER A 404 -18.46 -4.18 -11.67
CA SER A 404 -18.58 -5.62 -11.74
C SER A 404 -17.26 -6.28 -12.17
N GLU A 405 -17.20 -7.60 -12.01
CA GLU A 405 -16.07 -8.38 -12.49
C GLU A 405 -15.86 -8.26 -13.99
N ASP A 406 -16.94 -8.31 -14.76
CA ASP A 406 -16.89 -8.22 -16.21
C ASP A 406 -16.42 -6.83 -16.69
N GLU A 407 -16.80 -5.76 -15.99
CA GLU A 407 -16.34 -4.40 -16.30
C GLU A 407 -14.87 -4.22 -15.89
N PHE A 408 -14.54 -4.61 -14.65
CA PHE A 408 -13.23 -4.34 -14.05
C PHE A 408 -12.10 -5.20 -14.65
N ALA A 409 -12.43 -6.41 -15.09
CA ALA A 409 -11.47 -7.33 -15.70
C ALA A 409 -10.91 -6.81 -17.02
N ASN A 410 -11.72 -6.12 -17.81
CA ASN A 410 -11.36 -5.75 -19.18
C ASN A 410 -10.68 -4.38 -19.29
N MET A 411 -10.68 -3.59 -18.22
CA MET A 411 -10.05 -2.26 -18.18
C MET A 411 -8.54 -2.35 -17.90
N SER A 412 -7.72 -1.53 -18.56
CA SER A 412 -6.35 -1.22 -18.12
C SER A 412 -6.33 -0.52 -16.74
N VAL A 413 -5.16 -0.33 -16.13
CA VAL A 413 -5.07 0.46 -14.88
C VAL A 413 -5.49 1.91 -15.08
N SER A 414 -5.11 2.53 -16.20
CA SER A 414 -5.49 3.91 -16.51
C SER A 414 -6.99 4.05 -16.75
N GLU A 415 -7.59 3.18 -17.57
CA GLU A 415 -9.05 3.16 -17.79
C GLU A 415 -9.81 2.83 -16.50
N GLY A 416 -9.31 1.86 -15.72
CA GLY A 416 -9.90 1.51 -14.43
C GLY A 416 -9.83 2.66 -13.44
N LYS A 417 -8.74 3.43 -13.41
CA LYS A 417 -8.59 4.62 -12.59
C LYS A 417 -9.63 5.66 -12.98
N ASP A 418 -9.69 6.02 -14.26
CA ASP A 418 -10.60 7.06 -14.76
C ASP A 418 -12.05 6.67 -14.53
N GLU A 419 -12.42 5.41 -14.78
CA GLU A 419 -13.77 4.91 -14.58
C GLU A 419 -14.16 4.86 -13.08
N VAL A 420 -13.27 4.39 -12.19
CA VAL A 420 -13.51 4.39 -10.75
C VAL A 420 -13.71 5.82 -10.24
N ILE A 421 -12.84 6.75 -10.63
CA ILE A 421 -12.93 8.16 -10.23
C ILE A 421 -14.25 8.74 -10.76
N GLN A 422 -14.59 8.53 -12.03
CA GLN A 422 -15.83 9.05 -12.61
C GLN A 422 -17.09 8.49 -11.90
N ARG A 423 -17.11 7.19 -11.58
CA ARG A 423 -18.24 6.59 -10.86
C ARG A 423 -18.32 7.07 -9.42
N LEU A 424 -17.19 7.23 -8.73
CA LEU A 424 -17.14 7.83 -7.40
C LEU A 424 -17.69 9.26 -7.43
N GLU A 425 -17.26 10.07 -8.39
CA GLU A 425 -17.73 11.45 -8.58
C GLU A 425 -19.23 11.53 -8.78
N ARG A 426 -19.78 10.66 -9.62
CA ARG A 426 -21.23 10.54 -9.82
C ARG A 426 -21.95 10.10 -8.55
N PHE A 427 -21.36 9.18 -7.79
CA PHE A 427 -21.89 8.70 -6.52
C PHE A 427 -21.91 9.80 -5.44
N MET A 428 -20.84 10.58 -5.31
CA MET A 428 -20.73 11.66 -4.31
C MET A 428 -21.52 12.91 -4.72
N GLY A 429 -21.53 13.27 -6.01
CA GLY A 429 -22.06 14.54 -6.51
C GLY A 429 -23.58 14.61 -6.69
N SER A 430 -24.28 13.47 -6.70
CA SER A 430 -25.74 13.45 -6.87
C SER A 430 -26.47 13.76 -5.56
N ASN A 431 -27.32 14.80 -5.55
CA ASN A 431 -28.13 15.18 -4.37
C ASN A 431 -29.11 14.08 -3.90
N LYS A 432 -29.34 13.04 -4.71
CA LYS A 432 -30.21 11.91 -4.36
C LYS A 432 -29.42 10.63 -4.07
N SER A 433 -28.09 10.68 -4.09
CA SER A 433 -27.25 9.50 -3.88
C SER A 433 -27.35 8.96 -2.46
N ASP A 434 -27.01 7.68 -2.32
CA ASP A 434 -26.90 7.05 -1.01
C ASP A 434 -25.79 7.71 -0.19
N TYR A 435 -24.74 8.25 -0.85
CA TYR A 435 -23.68 9.04 -0.22
C TYR A 435 -24.24 10.21 0.59
N ARG A 436 -24.99 11.11 -0.06
CA ARG A 436 -25.58 12.28 0.59
C ARG A 436 -26.57 11.88 1.69
N ARG A 437 -27.45 10.90 1.43
CA ARG A 437 -28.46 10.46 2.41
C ARG A 437 -27.83 9.91 3.69
N ILE A 438 -26.80 9.09 3.57
CA ILE A 438 -26.12 8.50 4.73
C ILE A 438 -25.38 9.60 5.50
N ASN A 439 -24.65 10.48 4.81
CA ASN A 439 -23.95 11.58 5.46
C ASN A 439 -24.92 12.50 6.21
N ASP A 440 -26.00 12.94 5.56
CA ASP A 440 -27.01 13.81 6.16
C ASP A 440 -27.69 13.14 7.37
N TYR A 441 -27.95 11.83 7.29
CA TYR A 441 -28.55 11.08 8.39
C TYR A 441 -27.67 11.09 9.64
N PHE A 442 -26.39 10.73 9.51
CA PHE A 442 -25.47 10.70 10.65
C PHE A 442 -25.13 12.10 11.16
N ARG A 443 -25.10 13.12 10.28
CA ARG A 443 -25.03 14.52 10.70
C ARG A 443 -26.24 14.89 11.57
N CYS A 444 -27.45 14.64 11.10
CA CYS A 444 -28.67 14.94 11.87
C CYS A 444 -28.71 14.19 13.20
N LEU A 445 -28.24 12.94 13.21
CA LEU A 445 -28.22 12.11 14.40
C LEU A 445 -27.27 12.65 15.47
N ALA A 446 -26.06 13.08 15.08
CA ALA A 446 -25.08 13.66 16.00
C ALA A 446 -25.59 14.94 16.66
N PHE A 447 -26.37 15.76 15.96
CA PHE A 447 -26.87 17.03 16.47
C PHE A 447 -28.32 16.97 17.01
N LYS A 448 -28.84 15.77 17.32
CA LYS A 448 -30.13 15.63 18.00
C LYS A 448 -30.02 15.97 19.50
N PRO A 449 -30.95 16.78 20.05
CA PRO A 449 -30.91 17.22 21.46
C PRO A 449 -30.92 16.10 22.51
N ASP A 450 -31.46 14.91 22.20
CA ASP A 450 -31.66 13.83 23.17
C ASP A 450 -30.51 12.80 23.23
N VAL A 451 -29.53 12.84 22.31
CA VAL A 451 -28.41 11.89 22.31
C VAL A 451 -27.23 12.40 23.14
N SER A 452 -27.12 13.73 23.33
CA SER A 452 -26.01 14.38 24.04
C SER A 452 -26.18 14.45 25.57
N THR A 453 -27.29 13.97 26.12
CA THR A 453 -27.65 14.16 27.54
C THR A 453 -27.55 12.91 28.43
N SER A 454 -27.08 11.75 27.93
CA SER A 454 -27.03 10.53 28.76
C SER A 454 -25.72 10.24 29.50
N THR A 455 -24.68 11.09 29.41
CA THR A 455 -23.38 10.83 30.09
C THR A 455 -22.93 11.92 31.08
N ARG A 456 -23.80 12.84 31.47
CA ARG A 456 -23.54 13.78 32.57
C ARG A 456 -24.75 13.88 33.49
N GLU A 457 -24.92 12.89 34.37
CA GLU A 457 -25.47 13.04 35.73
C GLU A 457 -25.68 11.64 36.32
N GLU A 458 -24.66 11.14 37.04
CA GLU A 458 -24.83 10.24 38.18
C GLU A 458 -23.49 10.19 38.95
N SER A 459 -23.19 11.31 39.60
CA SER A 459 -22.33 11.35 40.80
C SER A 459 -22.75 12.55 41.65
N ALA A 460 -23.75 12.29 42.50
CA ALA A 460 -24.08 13.10 43.67
C ALA A 460 -24.18 12.14 44.87
#